data_AF-A0AAJ2Q8J0-F1
#
_entry.id   AF-A0AAJ2Q8J0-F1
#
_cell.length_a   1.000
_cell.length_b   1.000
_cell.length_c   1.000
_cell.angle_alpha   90.00
_cell.angle_beta   90.00
_cell.angle_gamma   90.00
#
_symmetry.space_group_name_H-M   'P 1'
#
loop_
_entity.id
_entity.type
_entity.pdbx_description
1 polymer ?
#
loop_
_entity_poly.entity_id
_entity_poly.type
_entity_poly.pdbx_seq_one_letter_code
_entity_poly.pdbx_strand_id
1 'polypeptide(L)'
;MTDALAAFLKARLDEDEQTATAPSSAVWASPEWRFTDGDDGPFVDLGTNQLAEGSGLNAAELEHIARQDPARTLREVEAKRGLLDAALTDRHHVSADQYETCPRATAADGLDETTLAALEDLNEERRQEDGVEPKCWDSCGRDARVRRTLELLALPHSDHPEYEEALTADQA
;
A
#
# COMPACT_ATOMS: atom_id res chain seq x y z
N MET A 1 11.05 -0.80 11.05
CA MET A 1 9.68 -0.78 11.60
C MET A 1 8.75 -0.30 10.49
N THR A 2 7.87 -1.18 10.03
CA THR A 2 7.06 -1.20 8.80
C THR A 2 7.65 -2.00 7.63
N ASP A 3 8.86 -2.53 7.76
CA ASP A 3 9.56 -3.19 6.64
C ASP A 3 8.88 -4.51 6.26
N ALA A 4 8.42 -5.29 7.23
CA ALA A 4 7.69 -6.53 7.00
C ALA A 4 6.32 -6.27 6.34
N LEU A 5 5.56 -5.30 6.87
CA LEU A 5 4.27 -4.92 6.30
C LEU A 5 4.39 -4.32 4.89
N ALA A 6 5.43 -3.51 4.65
CA ALA A 6 5.73 -2.97 3.33
C ALA A 6 6.14 -4.08 2.34
N ALA A 7 6.93 -5.07 2.78
CA ALA A 7 7.29 -6.22 1.95
C ALA A 7 6.06 -7.08 1.60
N PHE A 8 5.20 -7.34 2.59
CA PHE A 8 3.91 -8.02 2.38
C PHE A 8 3.05 -7.28 1.36
N LEU A 9 2.87 -5.97 1.50
CA LEU A 9 2.11 -5.15 0.56
C LEU A 9 2.66 -5.22 -0.86
N LYS A 10 3.98 -5.13 -1.03
CA LYS A 10 4.61 -5.26 -2.36
C LYS A 10 4.29 -6.61 -2.99
N ALA A 11 4.45 -7.70 -2.25
CA ALA A 11 4.16 -9.05 -2.74
C ALA A 11 2.68 -9.20 -3.16
N ARG A 12 1.74 -8.73 -2.34
CA ARG A 12 0.30 -8.81 -2.65
C ARG A 12 -0.10 -7.95 -3.85
N LEU A 13 0.50 -6.76 -3.99
CA LEU A 13 0.27 -5.91 -5.17
C LEU A 13 0.85 -6.51 -6.46
N ASP A 14 1.98 -7.21 -6.37
CA ASP A 14 2.55 -7.94 -7.51
C ASP A 14 1.65 -9.13 -7.93
N GLU A 15 1.05 -9.83 -6.96
CA GLU A 15 0.07 -10.90 -7.22
C GLU A 15 -1.22 -10.37 -7.86
N ASP A 16 -1.75 -9.25 -7.37
CA ASP A 16 -2.91 -8.56 -7.96
C ASP A 16 -2.62 -8.16 -9.42
N GLU A 17 -1.45 -7.57 -9.67
CA GLU A 17 -1.02 -7.19 -11.02
C GLU A 17 -0.89 -8.41 -11.94
N GLN A 18 -0.27 -9.48 -11.46
CA GLN A 18 -0.11 -10.71 -12.23
C GLN A 18 -1.47 -11.32 -12.59
N THR A 19 -2.39 -11.36 -11.63
CA THR A 19 -3.74 -11.89 -11.81
C THR A 19 -4.55 -11.04 -12.79
N ALA A 20 -4.46 -9.72 -12.68
CA ALA A 20 -5.16 -8.80 -13.60
C ALA A 20 -4.55 -8.79 -15.00
N THR A 21 -3.25 -9.02 -15.14
CA THR A 21 -2.58 -9.02 -16.46
C THR A 21 -2.92 -10.29 -17.26
N ALA A 22 -3.09 -11.43 -16.58
CA ALA A 22 -3.28 -12.73 -17.25
C ALA A 22 -4.46 -12.74 -18.25
N PRO A 23 -5.67 -12.26 -17.91
CA PRO A 23 -6.77 -12.14 -18.87
C PRO A 23 -6.42 -11.25 -20.05
N SER A 24 -5.86 -10.06 -19.81
CA SER A 24 -5.53 -9.05 -20.84
C SER A 24 -4.43 -9.49 -21.82
N SER A 25 -3.66 -10.52 -21.48
CA SER A 25 -2.60 -11.07 -22.32
C SER A 25 -3.07 -12.12 -23.34
N ALA A 26 -4.32 -12.59 -23.21
CA ALA A 26 -4.85 -13.61 -24.11
C ALA A 26 -5.29 -13.00 -25.45
N VAL A 27 -5.08 -13.75 -26.54
CA VAL A 27 -5.43 -13.32 -27.91
C VAL A 27 -6.93 -13.04 -28.07
N TRP A 28 -7.75 -13.69 -27.25
CA TRP A 28 -9.20 -13.53 -27.24
C TRP A 28 -9.67 -12.38 -26.35
N ALA A 29 -8.81 -11.77 -25.56
CA ALA A 29 -9.21 -10.86 -24.49
C ALA A 29 -9.27 -9.39 -24.92
N SER A 30 -10.32 -8.71 -24.48
CA SER A 30 -10.36 -7.26 -24.37
C SER A 30 -9.68 -6.82 -23.06
N PRO A 31 -8.86 -5.75 -23.08
CA PRO A 31 -8.28 -5.19 -21.85
C PRO A 31 -9.32 -4.57 -20.93
N GLU A 32 -10.50 -4.21 -21.46
CA GLU A 32 -11.63 -3.69 -20.69
C GLU A 32 -12.84 -4.61 -20.86
N TRP A 33 -13.50 -4.93 -19.75
CA TRP A 33 -14.71 -5.73 -19.75
C TRP A 33 -15.93 -4.81 -19.64
N ARG A 34 -16.95 -5.07 -20.45
CA ARG A 34 -18.14 -4.22 -20.50
C ARG A 34 -19.41 -5.04 -20.35
N PHE A 35 -20.22 -4.66 -19.36
CA PHE A 35 -21.58 -5.14 -19.23
C PHE A 35 -22.47 -4.50 -20.30
N THR A 36 -23.26 -5.31 -20.97
CA THR A 36 -24.26 -4.89 -21.96
C THR A 36 -25.56 -5.64 -21.69
N ASP A 37 -26.67 -4.91 -21.68
CA ASP A 37 -28.01 -5.47 -21.67
C ASP A 37 -28.54 -5.45 -23.11
N GLY A 38 -28.53 -6.61 -23.77
CA GLY A 38 -28.85 -6.75 -25.20
C GLY A 38 -30.14 -7.52 -25.44
N ASP A 39 -30.57 -7.59 -26.70
CA ASP A 39 -31.80 -8.29 -27.11
C ASP A 39 -31.77 -9.80 -26.76
N ASP A 40 -30.57 -10.40 -26.70
CA ASP A 40 -30.34 -11.81 -26.34
C ASP A 40 -30.07 -12.00 -24.83
N GLY A 41 -30.26 -10.95 -24.02
CA GLY A 41 -30.03 -10.94 -22.57
C GLY A 41 -28.71 -10.25 -22.15
N PRO A 42 -28.46 -10.16 -20.83
CA PRO A 42 -27.28 -9.49 -20.30
C PRO A 42 -26.01 -10.31 -20.51
N PHE A 43 -24.91 -9.62 -20.87
CA PHE A 43 -23.60 -10.24 -21.03
C PHE A 43 -22.45 -9.29 -20.66
N VAL A 44 -21.28 -9.88 -20.40
CA VAL A 44 -20.00 -9.19 -20.29
C VAL A 44 -19.16 -9.53 -21.51
N ASP A 45 -18.76 -8.51 -22.26
CA ASP A 45 -17.83 -8.64 -23.38
C ASP A 45 -16.40 -8.81 -22.84
N LEU A 46 -15.79 -9.95 -23.16
CA LEU A 46 -14.40 -10.25 -22.85
C LEU A 46 -13.50 -10.14 -24.09
N GLY A 47 -13.97 -9.65 -25.23
CA GLY A 47 -13.26 -9.61 -26.51
C GLY A 47 -13.89 -10.55 -27.54
N THR A 48 -13.23 -11.66 -27.86
CA THR A 48 -13.82 -12.66 -28.78
C THR A 48 -14.74 -13.66 -28.07
N ASN A 49 -14.91 -13.52 -26.75
CA ASN A 49 -15.78 -14.35 -25.91
C ASN A 49 -16.70 -13.46 -25.07
N GLN A 50 -17.82 -14.03 -24.61
CA GLN A 50 -18.77 -13.35 -23.72
C GLN A 50 -19.13 -14.24 -22.54
N LEU A 51 -19.32 -13.63 -21.37
CA LEU A 51 -20.04 -14.25 -20.24
C LEU A 51 -21.49 -13.79 -20.32
N ALA A 52 -22.44 -14.72 -20.27
CA ALA A 52 -23.87 -14.41 -20.33
C ALA A 52 -24.62 -15.33 -19.37
N GLU A 53 -25.96 -15.21 -19.28
CA GLU A 53 -26.79 -16.07 -18.40
C GLU A 53 -26.57 -17.57 -18.63
N GLY A 54 -26.25 -17.99 -19.86
CA GLY A 54 -25.88 -19.38 -20.18
C GLY A 54 -24.65 -19.89 -19.43
N SER A 55 -23.87 -19.02 -18.79
CA SER A 55 -22.74 -19.35 -17.90
C SER A 55 -23.16 -19.58 -16.45
N GLY A 56 -24.47 -19.57 -16.15
CA GLY A 56 -25.00 -19.72 -14.79
C GLY A 56 -24.90 -18.45 -13.93
N LEU A 57 -24.61 -17.31 -14.55
CA LEU A 57 -24.49 -16.02 -13.88
C LEU A 57 -25.77 -15.20 -14.07
N ASN A 58 -26.17 -14.46 -13.03
CA ASN A 58 -27.25 -13.48 -13.13
C ASN A 58 -26.72 -12.09 -13.54
N ALA A 59 -27.63 -11.18 -13.90
CA ALA A 59 -27.27 -9.83 -14.34
C ALA A 59 -26.41 -9.04 -13.33
N ALA A 60 -26.67 -9.18 -12.03
CA ALA A 60 -25.89 -8.49 -11.00
C ALA A 60 -24.47 -9.04 -10.85
N GLU A 61 -24.29 -10.36 -11.02
CA GLU A 61 -22.97 -10.98 -11.06
C GLU A 61 -22.19 -10.53 -12.30
N LEU A 62 -22.84 -10.45 -13.46
CA LEU A 62 -22.26 -9.93 -14.69
C LEU A 62 -21.85 -8.45 -14.56
N GLU A 63 -22.69 -7.60 -13.95
CA GLU A 63 -22.34 -6.20 -13.67
C GLU A 63 -21.15 -6.11 -12.71
N HIS A 64 -21.11 -6.94 -11.66
CA HIS A 64 -19.99 -6.99 -10.73
C HIS A 64 -18.68 -7.35 -11.43
N ILE A 65 -18.71 -8.39 -12.28
CA ILE A 65 -17.55 -8.84 -13.06
C ILE A 65 -17.05 -7.73 -13.99
N ALA A 66 -17.95 -7.08 -14.73
CA ALA A 66 -17.57 -5.97 -15.61
C ALA A 66 -17.00 -4.78 -14.83
N ARG A 67 -17.49 -4.52 -13.62
CA ARG A 67 -16.96 -3.45 -12.74
C ARG A 67 -15.59 -3.81 -12.16
N GLN A 68 -15.24 -5.08 -12.05
CA GLN A 68 -13.93 -5.57 -11.59
C GLN A 68 -13.04 -5.99 -12.78
N ASP A 69 -13.10 -5.22 -13.87
CA ASP A 69 -12.33 -5.51 -15.07
C ASP A 69 -10.81 -5.43 -14.82
N PRO A 70 -10.01 -6.19 -15.59
CA PRO A 70 -8.55 -6.17 -15.51
C PRO A 70 -7.92 -4.78 -15.54
N ALA A 71 -8.34 -3.88 -16.43
CA ALA A 71 -7.74 -2.56 -16.55
C ALA A 71 -8.02 -1.69 -15.32
N ARG A 72 -9.20 -1.83 -14.69
CA ARG A 72 -9.46 -1.17 -13.41
C ARG A 72 -8.58 -1.71 -12.30
N THR A 73 -8.44 -3.03 -12.16
CA THR A 73 -7.56 -3.61 -11.13
C THR A 73 -6.12 -3.12 -11.27
N LEU A 74 -5.59 -3.05 -12.50
CA LEU A 74 -4.25 -2.52 -12.74
C LEU A 74 -4.12 -1.04 -12.32
N ARG A 75 -5.12 -0.20 -12.61
CA ARG A 75 -5.15 1.19 -12.12
C ARG A 75 -5.19 1.29 -10.60
N GLU A 76 -5.91 0.39 -9.93
CA GLU A 76 -5.95 0.34 -8.47
C GLU A 76 -4.62 -0.11 -7.87
N VAL A 77 -3.93 -1.09 -8.48
CA VAL A 77 -2.58 -1.50 -8.07
C VAL A 77 -1.60 -0.34 -8.22
N GLU A 78 -1.60 0.35 -9.36
CA GLU A 78 -0.74 1.52 -9.59
C GLU A 78 -0.99 2.61 -8.54
N ALA A 79 -2.26 2.92 -8.24
CA ALA A 79 -2.62 3.90 -7.22
C ALA A 79 -2.13 3.48 -5.81
N LYS A 80 -2.30 2.21 -5.44
CA LYS A 80 -1.83 1.68 -4.14
C LYS A 80 -0.30 1.69 -4.04
N ARG A 81 0.43 1.37 -5.12
CA ARG A 81 1.89 1.50 -5.18
C ARG A 81 2.32 2.96 -4.98
N GLY A 82 1.64 3.91 -5.63
CA GLY A 82 1.91 5.34 -5.41
C GLY A 82 1.69 5.80 -3.97
N LEU A 83 0.63 5.30 -3.30
CA LEU A 83 0.38 5.59 -1.89
C LEU A 83 1.43 4.95 -0.96
N LEU A 84 1.85 3.71 -1.27
CA LEU A 84 2.92 3.03 -0.55
C LEU A 84 4.23 3.82 -0.64
N ASP A 85 4.63 4.22 -1.84
CA ASP A 85 5.85 5.01 -2.06
C ASP A 85 5.77 6.37 -1.36
N ALA A 86 4.62 7.05 -1.44
CA ALA A 86 4.41 8.32 -0.73
C ALA A 86 4.53 8.16 0.79
N ALA A 87 4.01 7.06 1.36
CA ALA A 87 4.14 6.79 2.79
C ALA A 87 5.58 6.47 3.19
N LEU A 88 6.29 5.64 2.42
CA LEU A 88 7.67 5.24 2.72
C LEU A 88 8.67 6.39 2.56
N THR A 89 8.36 7.36 1.70
CA THR A 89 9.18 8.56 1.48
C THR A 89 8.83 9.72 2.43
N ASP A 90 7.79 9.60 3.27
CA ASP A 90 7.46 10.61 4.29
C ASP A 90 8.64 10.77 5.25
N ARG A 91 9.01 12.03 5.53
CA ARG A 91 10.21 12.37 6.29
C ARG A 91 9.89 12.76 7.72
N HIS A 92 10.83 12.50 8.61
CA HIS A 92 10.79 13.08 9.94
C HIS A 92 10.96 14.60 9.88
N HIS A 93 10.40 15.29 10.87
CA HIS A 93 10.53 16.73 10.99
C HIS A 93 11.98 17.11 11.34
N VAL A 94 12.51 18.08 10.60
CA VAL A 94 13.85 18.65 10.78
C VAL A 94 13.71 20.15 11.00
N SER A 95 14.38 20.66 12.04
CA SER A 95 14.50 22.08 12.36
C SER A 95 15.99 22.46 12.40
N ALA A 96 16.29 23.75 12.36
CA ALA A 96 17.64 24.25 12.61
C ALA A 96 18.04 24.11 14.10
N ASP A 97 17.05 23.93 14.97
CA ASP A 97 17.25 23.61 16.39
C ASP A 97 17.15 22.09 16.59
N GLN A 98 18.22 21.47 17.09
CA GLN A 98 18.25 20.03 17.38
C GLN A 98 17.26 19.62 18.48
N TYR A 99 16.84 20.54 19.36
CA TYR A 99 15.81 20.28 20.37
C TYR A 99 14.40 20.19 19.76
N GLU A 100 14.16 20.85 18.63
CA GLU A 100 12.90 20.80 17.88
C GLU A 100 12.91 19.73 16.77
N THR A 101 14.09 19.21 16.42
CA THR A 101 14.23 18.13 15.44
C THR A 101 13.71 16.82 16.00
N CYS A 102 13.01 16.06 15.15
CA CYS A 102 12.50 14.75 15.56
C CYS A 102 13.67 13.84 15.99
N PRO A 103 13.58 13.15 17.16
CA PRO A 103 14.66 12.29 17.64
C PRO A 103 15.03 11.13 16.70
N ARG A 104 14.16 10.79 15.75
CA ARG A 104 14.35 9.74 14.75
C ARG A 104 14.82 10.25 13.38
N ALA A 105 14.99 11.56 13.23
CA ALA A 105 15.46 12.13 11.97
C ALA A 105 16.91 11.71 11.67
N THR A 106 17.21 11.56 10.39
CA THR A 106 18.49 11.09 9.85
C THR A 106 18.95 11.99 8.71
N ALA A 107 20.13 11.71 8.14
CA ALA A 107 20.59 12.37 6.92
C ALA A 107 19.59 12.23 5.74
N ALA A 108 18.83 11.13 5.68
CA ALA A 108 17.82 10.93 4.65
C ALA A 108 16.65 11.93 4.74
N ASP A 109 16.41 12.47 5.94
CA ASP A 109 15.39 13.50 6.18
C ASP A 109 15.87 14.89 5.75
N GLY A 110 17.17 15.07 5.48
CA GLY A 110 17.79 16.32 5.04
C GLY A 110 18.63 17.03 6.12
N LEU A 111 18.98 16.33 7.20
CA LEU A 111 19.90 16.84 8.20
C LEU A 111 21.30 17.03 7.64
N ASP A 112 21.91 18.18 7.94
CA ASP A 112 23.35 18.37 7.74
C ASP A 112 24.17 17.64 8.81
N GLU A 113 25.46 17.42 8.52
CA GLU A 113 26.36 16.66 9.40
C GLU A 113 26.49 17.25 10.81
N THR A 114 26.42 18.57 10.95
CA THR A 114 26.57 19.23 12.26
C THR A 114 25.32 19.02 13.11
N THR A 115 24.14 19.25 12.52
CA THR A 115 22.87 19.05 13.22
C THR A 115 22.65 17.58 13.54
N LEU A 116 23.04 16.66 12.66
CA LEU A 116 22.96 15.22 12.90
C LEU A 116 23.80 14.80 14.11
N ALA A 117 25.07 15.22 14.18
CA ALA A 117 25.94 14.91 15.32
C ALA A 117 25.38 15.47 16.64
N ALA A 118 24.89 16.72 16.64
CA ALA A 118 24.28 17.33 17.82
C ALA A 118 23.00 16.60 18.27
N LEU A 119 22.19 16.12 17.32
CA LEU A 119 21.00 15.32 17.61
C LEU A 119 21.37 13.95 18.20
N GLU A 120 22.43 13.30 17.69
CA GLU A 120 22.94 12.03 18.22
C GLU A 120 23.44 12.17 19.66
N ASP A 121 24.20 13.23 19.96
CA ASP A 121 24.66 13.55 21.32
C ASP A 121 23.46 13.76 22.26
N LEU A 122 22.46 14.54 21.85
CA LEU A 122 21.25 14.78 22.63
C LEU A 122 20.43 13.50 22.86
N ASN A 123 20.36 12.63 21.85
CA ASN A 123 19.70 11.34 21.98
C ASN A 123 20.44 10.39 22.93
N GLU A 124 21.77 10.47 22.98
CA GLU A 124 22.58 9.72 23.93
C GLU A 124 22.36 10.19 25.36
N GLU A 125 22.32 11.51 25.60
CA GLU A 125 21.95 12.07 26.90
C GLU A 125 20.58 11.56 27.37
N ARG A 126 19.57 11.61 26.50
CA ARG A 126 18.22 11.09 26.78
C ARG A 126 18.23 9.61 27.13
N ARG A 127 19.02 8.78 26.42
CA ARG A 127 19.16 7.35 26.74
C ARG A 127 19.73 7.15 28.14
N GLN A 128 20.68 7.98 28.56
CA GLN A 128 21.30 7.91 29.89
C GLN A 128 20.34 8.38 31.00
N GLU A 129 19.54 9.40 30.75
CA GLU A 129 18.58 9.96 31.72
C GLU A 129 17.32 9.10 31.87
N ASP A 130 16.68 8.75 30.76
CA ASP A 130 15.37 8.08 30.75
C ASP A 130 15.48 6.55 30.66
N GLY A 131 16.63 6.01 30.25
CA GLY A 131 16.83 4.57 30.07
C GLY A 131 16.04 3.96 28.92
N VAL A 132 15.51 4.78 28.00
CA VAL A 132 14.69 4.33 26.86
C VAL A 132 15.17 4.95 25.55
N GLU A 133 14.97 4.23 24.45
CA GLU A 133 15.30 4.74 23.11
C GLU A 133 14.37 5.91 22.73
N PRO A 134 14.90 7.06 22.27
CA PRO A 134 14.09 8.19 21.85
C PRO A 134 13.12 7.82 20.73
N LYS A 135 11.84 8.13 20.95
CA LYS A 135 10.78 7.90 19.97
C LYS A 135 10.47 9.15 19.16
N CYS A 136 9.76 8.96 18.06
CA CYS A 136 9.16 10.05 17.31
C CYS A 136 8.25 10.87 18.25
N TRP A 137 8.50 12.17 18.37
CA TRP A 137 7.64 13.11 19.10
C TRP A 137 6.19 13.08 18.57
N ASP A 138 5.22 13.29 19.47
CA ASP A 138 3.78 13.28 19.14
C ASP A 138 3.44 14.29 18.03
N SER A 139 4.15 15.42 17.98
CA SER A 139 4.00 16.44 16.95
C SER A 139 4.60 16.06 15.59
N CYS A 140 5.56 15.13 15.48
CA CYS A 140 5.94 14.61 14.16
C CYS A 140 4.80 13.83 13.55
N GLY A 141 4.22 12.94 14.37
CA GLY A 141 3.30 11.89 13.97
C GLY A 141 3.74 10.95 12.84
N ARG A 142 4.98 11.04 12.32
CA ARG A 142 5.39 10.39 11.06
C ARG A 142 5.22 8.88 11.10
N ASP A 143 5.82 8.19 12.08
CA ASP A 143 5.75 6.73 12.15
C ASP A 143 4.31 6.23 12.34
N ALA A 144 3.50 6.96 13.11
CA ALA A 144 2.08 6.64 13.29
C ALA A 144 1.28 6.82 11.99
N ARG A 145 1.53 7.90 11.23
CA ARG A 145 0.90 8.13 9.91
C ARG A 145 1.32 7.07 8.90
N VAL A 146 2.62 6.78 8.79
CA VAL A 146 3.14 5.76 7.88
C VAL A 146 2.51 4.41 8.20
N ARG A 147 2.58 3.96 9.47
CA ARG A 147 1.97 2.71 9.90
C ARG A 147 0.49 2.65 9.56
N ARG A 148 -0.27 3.72 9.87
CA ARG A 148 -1.71 3.76 9.59
C ARG A 148 -2.03 3.64 8.11
N THR A 149 -1.25 4.30 7.25
CA THR A 149 -1.41 4.18 5.80
C THR A 149 -1.17 2.75 5.32
N LEU A 150 -0.12 2.09 5.81
CA LEU A 150 0.18 0.71 5.44
C LEU A 150 -0.90 -0.27 5.92
N GLU A 151 -1.39 -0.11 7.15
CA GLU A 151 -2.52 -0.91 7.66
C GLU A 151 -3.76 -0.77 6.76
N LEU A 152 -4.09 0.45 6.34
CA LEU A 152 -5.23 0.70 5.44
C LEU A 152 -5.03 0.08 4.06
N LEU A 153 -3.82 0.15 3.51
CA LEU A 153 -3.48 -0.46 2.22
C LEU A 153 -3.53 -1.99 2.29
N ALA A 154 -3.28 -2.59 3.46
CA ALA A 154 -3.23 -4.03 3.65
C ALA A 154 -4.61 -4.67 3.86
N LEU A 155 -5.62 -3.90 4.26
CA LEU A 155 -6.99 -4.40 4.53
C LEU A 155 -7.59 -5.30 3.43
N PRO A 156 -7.42 -5.02 2.12
CA PRO A 156 -7.93 -5.90 1.07
C PRO A 156 -7.35 -7.32 1.09
N HIS A 157 -6.22 -7.52 1.77
CA HIS A 157 -5.51 -8.80 1.89
C HIS A 157 -5.61 -9.38 3.30
N SER A 158 -6.62 -8.97 4.08
CA SER A 158 -6.81 -9.39 5.48
C SER A 158 -7.16 -10.88 5.64
N ASP A 159 -7.59 -11.53 4.57
CA ASP A 159 -7.82 -12.98 4.48
C ASP A 159 -6.55 -13.78 4.18
N HIS A 160 -5.44 -13.12 3.83
CA HIS A 160 -4.18 -13.79 3.55
C HIS A 160 -3.55 -14.36 4.83
N PRO A 161 -3.06 -15.61 4.84
CA PRO A 161 -2.54 -16.27 6.06
C PRO A 161 -1.36 -15.53 6.71
N GLU A 162 -0.56 -14.81 5.93
CA GLU A 162 0.60 -14.02 6.40
C GLU A 162 0.23 -12.61 6.91
N TYR A 163 -1.04 -12.20 6.80
CA TYR A 163 -1.47 -10.83 7.12
C TYR A 163 -1.18 -10.43 8.58
N GLU A 164 -1.57 -11.28 9.53
CA GLU A 164 -1.39 -11.02 10.96
C GLU A 164 0.10 -10.99 11.37
N GLU A 165 0.91 -11.86 10.77
CA GLU A 165 2.36 -11.86 10.98
C GLU A 165 2.97 -10.54 10.48
N ALA A 166 2.60 -10.10 9.27
CA ALA A 166 3.07 -8.84 8.71
C ALA A 166 2.67 -7.61 9.54
N LEU A 167 1.48 -7.60 10.17
CA LEU A 167 1.03 -6.50 11.02
C LEU A 167 1.78 -6.38 12.35
N THR A 168 2.19 -7.52 12.90
CA THR A 168 2.73 -7.63 14.26
C THR A 168 4.25 -7.78 14.31
N ALA A 169 4.90 -8.08 13.19
CA ALA A 169 6.35 -8.27 13.08
C ALA A 169 7.19 -7.09 13.61
N ASP A 170 6.63 -5.87 13.61
CA ASP A 170 7.30 -4.66 14.10
C ASP A 170 6.87 -4.26 15.53
N GLN A 171 6.05 -5.06 16.21
CA GLN A 171 5.59 -4.81 17.60
C GLN A 171 6.30 -5.69 18.64
N ALA A 172 7.10 -6.67 18.19
CA ALA A 172 7.92 -7.55 19.02
C ALA A 172 9.33 -6.97 19.19
#